data_AF-A0A957U5P8-F1
#
_entry.id   AF-A0A957U5P8-F1
#
_cell.length_a   1.000
_cell.length_b   1.000
_cell.length_c   1.000
_cell.angle_alpha   90.00
_cell.angle_beta   90.00
_cell.angle_gamma   90.00
#
_symmetry.space_group_name_H-M   'P 1'
#
loop_
_entity.id
_entity.type
_entity.pdbx_description
1 polymer ?
#
loop_
_entity_poly.entity_id
_entity_poly.type
_entity_poly.pdbx_seq_one_letter_code
_entity_poly.pdbx_strand_id
1 'polypeptide(L)'
;MLGALLVLVAGVYFPGHAVFAQDKTLVWEDFSVDIVVNADGTFDVAEHQTIRFTSGSFTFGYRDIPVSNFSYIDDWSITDSSGNSYALSNGSSTPYTFTVDDQSYRYVIRWYFPSIGNASETYTLNYTVHDGLRFYEGGDQVWWKAIYSDRSFPVLDGQVRVMVPAQATVQEYAAYINSADARDSASATVAGADQGVIFDLDRRLNPGEEFEVRVEFTPGIVDGVPPSWQAQADAAAAARDAEILYRERWGPIATLFLGAIGFLLMLGGPAALYGLWYRFGRDKAVEMVADYLPEPPDPLAPGIAGVLLDESADMQDVIATLVDLARRKAISITEVAEKGFFRTGTDFIYRRERDDVVLAPHEEKLLTGLFGRKEEVKLSDLKEKFYDKLPGIKESMYRAAVDEGLFPRSPNTTRSIYYFLGVAGIIGSVLVAVVLSAAFGDLTGAAILPGVGLGVTALGMILLARHMPRKTDEGAETAAK
;
A
#
# COMPACT_ATOMS: atom_id res chain seq x y z
N MET A 1 -17.81 -10.81 -23.69
CA MET A 1 -16.48 -10.49 -24.24
C MET A 1 -16.35 -8.97 -24.28
N LEU A 2 -15.78 -8.38 -23.23
CA LEU A 2 -15.36 -6.97 -23.24
C LEU A 2 -13.87 -7.02 -22.94
N GLY A 3 -13.09 -6.89 -24.02
CA GLY A 3 -11.65 -7.00 -24.01
C GLY A 3 -11.03 -5.82 -23.27
N ALA A 4 -10.04 -6.15 -22.44
CA ALA A 4 -9.17 -5.21 -21.78
C ALA A 4 -8.44 -4.35 -22.83
N LEU A 5 -8.70 -3.03 -22.81
CA LEU A 5 -7.94 -2.05 -23.56
C LEU A 5 -6.71 -1.68 -22.72
N LEU A 6 -5.59 -2.34 -23.00
CA LEU A 6 -4.29 -2.07 -22.44
C LEU A 6 -3.72 -0.82 -23.15
N VAL A 7 -3.92 0.36 -22.56
CA VAL A 7 -3.34 1.62 -23.08
C VAL A 7 -1.87 1.65 -22.72
N LEU A 8 -1.04 1.33 -23.71
CA LEU A 8 0.41 1.38 -23.67
C LEU A 8 0.83 2.85 -23.85
N VAL A 9 1.05 3.57 -22.74
CA VAL A 9 1.61 4.93 -22.77
C VAL A 9 3.09 4.82 -23.09
N ALA A 10 3.44 5.09 -24.35
CA ALA A 10 4.82 5.27 -24.79
C ALA A 10 5.36 6.57 -24.17
N GLY A 11 6.17 6.43 -23.11
CA GLY A 11 6.91 7.55 -22.52
C GLY A 11 7.95 8.07 -23.50
N VAL A 12 7.69 9.25 -24.06
CA VAL A 12 8.68 10.03 -24.81
C VAL A 12 9.72 10.51 -23.81
N TYR A 13 10.88 9.87 -23.83
CA TYR A 13 12.06 10.27 -23.07
C TYR A 13 12.60 11.58 -23.69
N PHE A 14 12.22 12.72 -23.14
CA PHE A 14 12.95 13.96 -23.41
C PHE A 14 14.29 13.86 -22.68
N PRO A 15 15.45 13.97 -23.36
CA PRO A 15 16.71 14.16 -22.66
C PRO A 15 16.60 15.51 -21.93
N GLY A 16 16.39 15.42 -20.62
CA GLY A 16 16.56 16.54 -19.71
C GLY A 16 17.92 17.13 -20.01
N HIS A 17 17.93 18.37 -20.47
CA HIS A 17 19.17 19.12 -20.58
C HIS A 17 19.69 19.18 -19.15
N ALA A 18 20.79 18.48 -18.87
CA ALA A 18 21.55 18.69 -17.68
C ALA A 18 22.02 20.15 -17.73
N VAL A 19 21.21 21.04 -17.16
CA VAL A 19 21.70 22.33 -16.70
C VAL A 19 22.75 21.94 -15.68
N PHE A 20 24.02 22.13 -16.03
CA PHE A 20 25.10 22.15 -15.06
C PHE A 20 24.76 23.28 -14.08
N ALA A 21 23.99 22.96 -13.05
CA ALA A 21 23.97 23.75 -11.84
C ALA A 21 25.44 23.85 -11.42
N GLN A 22 25.99 25.06 -11.42
CA GLN A 22 27.22 25.28 -10.67
C GLN A 22 26.92 24.78 -9.27
N ASP A 23 27.62 23.73 -8.81
CA ASP A 23 27.51 23.19 -7.46
C ASP A 23 28.05 24.25 -6.50
N LYS A 24 27.21 25.26 -6.22
CA LYS A 24 27.45 26.25 -5.20
C LYS A 24 27.20 25.55 -3.87
N THR A 25 28.19 25.55 -2.99
CA THR A 25 28.10 24.91 -1.68
C THR A 25 28.48 25.90 -0.59
N LEU A 26 27.74 25.86 0.50
CA LEU A 26 27.99 26.61 1.71
C LEU A 26 27.64 25.75 2.92
N VAL A 27 28.11 26.14 4.10
CA VAL A 27 27.72 25.52 5.37
C VAL A 27 27.61 26.62 6.42
N TRP A 28 26.61 26.54 7.30
CA TRP A 28 26.59 27.39 8.51
C TRP A 28 27.58 26.79 9.52
N GLU A 29 28.69 27.50 9.76
CA GLU A 29 29.66 27.10 10.77
C GLU A 29 29.08 27.27 12.17
N ASP A 30 28.47 28.42 12.41
CA ASP A 30 27.79 28.76 13.64
C ASP A 30 26.46 29.47 13.33
N PHE A 31 25.42 29.11 14.07
CA PHE A 31 24.14 29.81 14.06
C PHE A 31 23.74 30.09 15.50
N SER A 32 24.09 31.28 15.97
CA SER A 32 23.74 31.75 17.31
C SER A 32 22.51 32.66 17.27
N VAL A 33 21.56 32.48 18.19
CA VAL A 33 20.34 33.29 18.27
C VAL A 33 20.16 33.83 19.67
N ASP A 34 20.15 35.15 19.82
CA ASP A 34 19.84 35.81 21.08
C ASP A 34 18.39 36.32 21.04
N ILE A 35 17.60 35.94 22.05
CA ILE A 35 16.21 36.32 22.23
C ILE A 35 16.10 37.07 23.55
N VAL A 36 15.62 38.31 23.52
CA VAL A 36 15.45 39.14 24.71
C VAL A 36 13.99 39.54 24.83
N VAL A 37 13.33 39.13 25.91
CA VAL A 37 11.95 39.49 26.19
C VAL A 37 11.89 40.86 26.86
N ASN A 38 11.07 41.74 26.30
CA ASN A 38 10.86 43.10 26.80
C ASN A 38 9.67 43.15 27.77
N ALA A 39 9.63 44.20 28.60
CA ALA A 39 8.56 44.38 29.60
C ALA A 39 7.20 44.73 28.97
N ASP A 40 7.18 45.15 27.70
CA ASP A 40 6.01 45.61 26.97
C ASP A 40 5.26 44.50 26.20
N GLY A 41 5.69 43.24 26.31
CA GLY A 41 5.08 42.13 25.59
C GLY A 41 5.78 41.73 24.29
N THR A 42 6.78 42.50 23.86
CA THR A 42 7.58 42.20 22.67
C THR A 42 8.82 41.38 23.04
N PHE A 43 9.46 40.77 22.03
CA PHE A 43 10.82 40.26 22.20
C PHE A 43 11.67 40.56 20.98
N ASP A 44 12.93 40.87 21.25
CA ASP A 44 13.95 41.14 20.24
C ASP A 44 14.68 39.85 19.91
N VAL A 45 14.87 39.59 18.62
CA VAL A 45 15.62 38.44 18.12
C VAL A 45 16.81 38.94 17.33
N ALA A 46 18.00 38.47 17.69
CA ALA A 46 19.24 38.66 16.95
C ALA A 46 19.75 37.30 16.44
N GLU A 47 19.68 37.09 15.12
CA GLU A 47 20.21 35.89 14.46
C GLU A 47 21.64 36.17 13.96
N HIS A 48 22.64 35.56 14.59
CA HIS A 48 24.05 35.60 14.19
C HIS A 48 24.38 34.36 13.34
N GLN A 49 24.49 34.57 12.03
CA GLN A 49 24.71 33.51 11.05
C GLN A 49 26.13 33.57 10.49
N THR A 50 26.99 32.66 10.92
CA THR A 50 28.36 32.52 10.38
C THR A 50 28.35 31.51 9.24
N ILE A 51 28.45 32.01 8.02
CA ILE A 51 28.33 31.21 6.79
C ILE A 51 29.70 31.05 6.14
N ARG A 52 30.17 29.81 6.02
CA ARG A 52 31.35 29.47 5.23
C ARG A 52 30.94 29.06 3.83
N PHE A 53 31.31 29.87 2.85
CA PHE A 53 31.13 29.57 1.44
C PHE A 53 32.30 28.69 0.96
N THR A 54 32.00 27.53 0.37
CA THR A 54 33.00 26.51 0.00
C THR A 54 33.17 26.31 -1.51
N SER A 55 32.14 26.62 -2.30
CA SER A 55 32.19 26.57 -3.76
C SER A 55 31.17 27.53 -4.36
N GLY A 56 31.54 28.19 -5.46
CA GLY A 56 30.69 29.15 -6.16
C GLY A 56 30.80 30.57 -5.61
N SER A 57 30.12 31.50 -6.28
CA SER A 57 29.99 32.89 -5.83
C SER A 57 28.54 33.16 -5.42
N PHE A 58 28.39 33.77 -4.26
CA PHE A 58 27.12 34.15 -3.65
C PHE A 58 27.07 35.68 -3.55
N THR A 59 25.90 36.24 -3.81
CA THR A 59 25.67 37.69 -3.84
C THR A 59 24.48 38.11 -2.99
N PHE A 60 23.77 37.15 -2.39
CA PHE A 60 22.64 37.41 -1.51
C PHE A 60 22.43 36.26 -0.52
N GLY A 61 21.83 36.59 0.61
CA GLY A 61 21.25 35.66 1.56
C GLY A 61 19.74 35.84 1.62
N TYR A 62 19.04 34.83 2.12
CA TYR A 62 17.59 34.90 2.29
C TYR A 62 17.15 34.26 3.61
N ARG A 63 16.04 34.77 4.14
CA ARG A 63 15.38 34.27 5.34
C ARG A 63 13.86 34.34 5.12
N ASP A 64 13.17 33.21 5.28
CA ASP A 64 11.70 33.13 5.24
C ASP A 64 11.20 32.89 6.68
N ILE A 65 10.40 33.81 7.22
CA ILE A 65 9.77 33.70 8.55
C ILE A 65 8.25 33.59 8.34
N PRO A 66 7.65 32.39 8.52
CA PRO A 66 6.21 32.23 8.46
C PRO A 66 5.52 33.00 9.58
N VAL A 67 4.41 33.69 9.28
CA VAL A 67 3.57 34.34 10.30
C VAL A 67 2.77 33.26 11.02
N SER A 68 3.35 32.75 12.11
CA SER A 68 2.74 31.73 12.96
C SER A 68 2.96 32.08 14.42
N ASN A 69 1.87 32.25 15.16
CA ASN A 69 1.90 32.55 16.60
C ASN A 69 2.53 33.92 16.95
N PHE A 70 2.35 34.93 16.10
CA PHE A 70 2.66 36.34 16.37
C PHE A 70 1.85 37.24 15.43
N SER A 71 1.78 38.55 15.70
CA SER A 71 0.99 39.51 14.90
C SER A 71 1.78 40.08 13.72
N TYR A 72 2.92 40.73 14.00
CA TYR A 72 3.80 41.32 12.98
C TYR A 72 5.23 41.45 13.51
N ILE A 73 6.16 41.77 12.61
CA ILE A 73 7.58 41.98 12.93
C ILE A 73 8.04 43.31 12.35
N ASP A 74 8.76 44.11 13.15
CA ASP A 74 9.36 45.38 12.75
C ASP A 74 10.83 45.51 13.21
N ASP A 75 11.37 46.73 13.12
CA ASP A 75 12.74 47.09 13.52
C ASP A 75 13.86 46.24 12.90
N TRP A 76 13.63 45.83 11.65
CA TRP A 76 14.58 45.08 10.84
C TRP A 76 15.92 45.81 10.68
N SER A 77 17.01 45.16 11.10
CA SER A 77 18.36 45.61 10.81
C SER A 77 19.27 44.45 10.43
N ILE A 78 20.19 44.69 9.50
CA ILE A 78 21.18 43.70 9.08
C ILE A 78 22.56 44.33 9.13
N THR A 79 23.48 43.67 9.81
CA THR A 79 24.88 44.06 9.90
C THR A 79 25.80 42.88 9.54
N ASP A 80 26.93 43.16 8.91
CA ASP A 80 27.97 42.14 8.67
C ASP A 80 29.09 42.20 9.71
N SER A 81 29.99 41.21 9.66
CA SER A 81 31.14 41.09 10.58
C SER A 81 32.12 42.27 10.49
N SER A 82 32.10 42.99 9.37
CA SER A 82 32.90 44.20 9.12
C SER A 82 32.25 45.48 9.66
N GLY A 83 31.05 45.37 10.25
CA GLY A 83 30.31 46.49 10.82
C GLY A 83 29.54 47.33 9.80
N ASN A 84 29.39 46.85 8.55
CA ASN A 84 28.57 47.54 7.57
C ASN A 84 27.08 47.29 7.89
N SER A 85 26.30 48.37 7.94
CA SER A 85 24.85 48.29 8.06
C SER A 85 24.20 48.31 6.69
N TYR A 86 23.27 47.41 6.45
CA TYR A 86 22.58 47.28 5.17
C TYR A 86 21.38 48.24 5.15
N ALA A 87 21.20 48.95 4.04
CA ALA A 87 20.08 49.88 3.90
C ALA A 87 18.83 49.17 3.37
N LEU A 88 17.67 49.43 3.97
CA LEU A 88 16.39 48.95 3.44
C LEU A 88 16.14 49.58 2.07
N SER A 89 15.94 48.75 1.05
CA SER A 89 15.71 49.20 -0.32
C SER A 89 14.63 48.37 -1.00
N ASN A 90 13.51 48.98 -1.35
CA ASN A 90 12.40 48.29 -1.99
C ASN A 90 12.71 48.03 -3.47
N GLY A 91 13.22 46.83 -3.76
CA GLY A 91 13.44 46.34 -5.13
C GLY A 91 14.84 46.56 -5.71
N SER A 92 15.81 46.99 -4.90
CA SER A 92 17.22 47.02 -5.31
C SER A 92 17.93 45.71 -4.98
N SER A 93 18.77 45.24 -5.90
CA SER A 93 19.67 44.09 -5.68
C SER A 93 21.14 44.54 -5.57
N THR A 94 21.36 45.80 -5.20
CA THR A 94 22.69 46.37 -5.01
C THR A 94 23.34 45.84 -3.74
N PRO A 95 24.68 45.68 -3.70
CA PRO A 95 25.38 45.35 -2.46
C PRO A 95 25.06 46.34 -1.33
N TYR A 96 25.04 45.85 -0.09
CA TYR A 96 24.70 46.59 1.13
C TYR A 96 23.24 47.08 1.21
N THR A 97 22.33 46.42 0.49
CA THR A 97 20.89 46.66 0.65
C THR A 97 20.14 45.40 1.03
N PHE A 98 18.99 45.56 1.70
CA PHE A 98 18.09 44.46 1.99
C PHE A 98 16.63 44.80 1.66
N THR A 99 15.84 43.79 1.36
CA THR A 99 14.40 43.87 1.07
C THR A 99 13.63 43.05 2.09
N VAL A 100 12.50 43.55 2.55
CA VAL A 100 11.52 42.80 3.34
C VAL A 100 10.23 42.74 2.53
N ASP A 101 9.85 41.53 2.10
CA ASP A 101 8.60 41.26 1.39
C ASP A 101 7.58 40.68 2.38
N ASP A 102 6.60 41.49 2.76
CA ASP A 102 5.48 41.09 3.63
C ASP A 102 4.36 40.51 2.75
N GLN A 103 4.19 39.19 2.83
CA GLN A 103 3.18 38.46 2.06
C GLN A 103 1.95 38.09 2.91
N SER A 104 1.72 38.74 4.05
CA SER A 104 0.64 38.47 5.02
C SER A 104 0.72 37.12 5.77
N TYR A 105 1.26 36.07 5.16
CA TYR A 105 1.45 34.74 5.78
C TYR A 105 2.93 34.40 6.03
N ARG A 106 3.85 35.26 5.57
CA ARG A 106 5.30 35.14 5.79
C ARG A 106 6.01 36.46 5.51
N TYR A 107 7.17 36.63 6.13
CA TYR A 107 8.16 37.66 5.81
C TYR A 107 9.32 37.03 5.05
N VAL A 108 9.59 37.51 3.84
CA VAL A 108 10.75 37.07 3.05
C VAL A 108 11.78 38.19 3.03
N ILE A 109 12.87 37.99 3.76
CA ILE A 109 13.99 38.93 3.85
C ILE A 109 15.07 38.45 2.88
N ARG A 110 15.58 39.39 2.07
CA ARG A 110 16.76 39.15 1.21
C ARG A 110 17.75 40.27 1.43
N TRP A 111 19.00 39.94 1.73
CA TRP A 111 20.07 40.92 1.84
C TRP A 111 21.13 40.64 0.78
N TYR A 112 21.61 41.70 0.16
CA TYR A 112 22.53 41.63 -0.99
C TYR A 112 23.91 42.10 -0.56
N PHE A 113 24.91 41.23 -0.72
CA PHE A 113 26.30 41.49 -0.34
C PHE A 113 27.22 41.39 -1.56
N PRO A 114 28.42 42.00 -1.51
CA PRO A 114 29.41 41.83 -2.56
C PRO A 114 29.70 40.34 -2.82
N SER A 115 30.04 39.96 -4.05
CA SER A 115 30.29 38.55 -4.37
C SER A 115 31.33 37.89 -3.45
N ILE A 116 30.91 36.92 -2.63
CA ILE A 116 31.76 36.11 -1.75
C ILE A 116 31.71 34.66 -2.23
N GLY A 117 32.81 33.92 -2.14
CA GLY A 117 32.86 32.53 -2.61
C GLY A 117 33.63 31.54 -1.74
N ASN A 118 34.88 31.83 -1.41
CA ASN A 118 35.73 30.97 -0.57
C ASN A 118 36.17 31.70 0.69
N ALA A 119 35.19 32.19 1.46
CA ALA A 119 35.42 32.89 2.72
C ALA A 119 34.30 32.55 3.71
N SER A 120 34.52 32.87 4.98
CA SER A 120 33.48 32.85 6.01
C SER A 120 33.07 34.29 6.29
N GLU A 121 31.77 34.55 6.42
CA GLU A 121 31.22 35.85 6.74
C GLU A 121 30.08 35.67 7.74
N THR A 122 30.01 36.54 8.75
CA THR A 122 28.93 36.55 9.73
C THR A 122 27.94 37.66 9.42
N TYR A 123 26.66 37.29 9.31
CA TYR A 123 25.56 38.24 9.19
C TYR A 123 24.75 38.23 10.46
N THR A 124 24.42 39.40 10.98
CA THR A 124 23.50 39.57 12.11
C THR A 124 22.22 40.18 11.60
N LEU A 125 21.11 39.46 11.75
CA LEU A 125 19.76 39.92 11.43
C LEU A 125 19.03 40.18 12.75
N ASN A 126 18.68 41.44 13.02
CA ASN A 126 17.85 41.79 14.18
C ASN A 126 16.44 42.18 13.74
N TYR A 127 15.47 41.82 14.56
CA TYR A 127 14.07 42.18 14.40
C TYR A 127 13.30 42.05 15.72
N THR A 128 12.21 42.78 15.84
CA THR A 128 11.35 42.78 17.03
C THR A 128 10.01 42.12 16.71
N VAL A 129 9.61 41.15 17.52
CA VAL A 129 8.39 40.36 17.34
C VAL A 129 7.30 40.84 18.27
N HIS A 130 6.13 41.14 17.70
CA HIS A 130 4.95 41.62 18.44
C HIS A 130 3.91 40.52 18.64
N ASP A 131 3.31 40.47 19.83
CA ASP A 131 2.30 39.48 20.24
C ASP A 131 2.74 38.01 20.05
N GLY A 132 4.04 37.73 20.15
CA GLY A 132 4.58 36.37 20.01
C GLY A 132 4.72 35.59 21.33
N LEU A 133 4.34 36.20 22.45
CA LEU A 133 4.31 35.57 23.77
C LEU A 133 2.97 34.85 23.99
N ARG A 134 3.02 33.74 24.74
CA ARG A 134 1.83 33.04 25.24
C ARG A 134 1.64 33.38 26.71
N PHE A 135 0.40 33.66 27.10
CA PHE A 135 0.07 33.99 28.49
C PHE A 135 -0.81 32.89 29.08
N TYR A 136 -0.36 32.29 30.18
CA TYR A 136 -1.11 31.27 30.93
C TYR A 136 -1.18 31.63 32.41
N GLU A 137 -2.12 31.04 33.16
CA GLU A 137 -2.21 31.26 34.63
C GLU A 137 -0.98 30.72 35.38
N GLY A 138 -0.28 29.73 34.80
CA GLY A 138 0.92 29.10 35.38
C GLY A 138 2.23 29.85 35.12
N GLY A 139 2.30 30.59 34.01
CA GLY A 139 3.53 31.23 33.53
C GLY A 139 3.36 31.85 32.15
N ASP A 140 4.13 32.89 31.89
CA ASP A 140 4.25 33.49 30.56
C ASP A 140 5.32 32.74 29.77
N GLN A 141 5.11 32.51 28.49
CA GLN A 141 5.95 31.62 27.69
C GLN A 141 6.39 32.25 26.37
N VAL A 142 7.71 32.20 26.13
CA VAL A 142 8.30 32.36 24.80
C VAL A 142 8.40 30.98 24.17
N TRP A 143 7.83 30.83 22.99
CA TRP A 143 8.04 29.65 22.15
C TRP A 143 8.42 30.10 20.74
N TRP A 144 9.71 29.99 20.42
CA TRP A 144 10.27 30.53 19.18
C TRP A 144 11.06 29.50 18.39
N LYS A 145 10.90 29.55 17.06
CA LYS A 145 11.67 28.77 16.10
C LYS A 145 12.99 29.50 15.80
N ALA A 146 13.98 29.31 16.67
CA ALA A 146 15.25 30.02 16.60
C ALA A 146 16.05 29.68 15.33
N ILE A 147 16.17 28.39 14.98
CA ILE A 147 16.92 27.95 13.79
C ILE A 147 15.93 27.27 12.83
N TYR A 148 15.64 27.91 11.68
CA TYR A 148 14.55 27.55 10.76
C TYR A 148 14.78 26.26 9.95
N SER A 149 13.76 25.58 9.41
CA SER A 149 13.98 24.35 8.61
C SER A 149 14.33 24.61 7.14
N ASP A 150 13.96 25.77 6.58
CA ASP A 150 14.15 26.15 5.16
C ASP A 150 15.60 26.52 4.81
N ARG A 151 16.52 25.58 5.00
CA ARG A 151 17.92 25.68 4.60
C ARG A 151 18.30 24.51 3.71
N SER A 152 19.09 24.80 2.67
CA SER A 152 19.63 23.77 1.78
C SER A 152 20.88 23.07 2.33
N PHE A 153 21.51 23.63 3.37
CA PHE A 153 22.77 23.15 3.94
C PHE A 153 22.70 23.05 5.47
N PRO A 154 23.50 22.17 6.09
CA PRO A 154 23.48 21.95 7.53
C PRO A 154 24.07 23.12 8.33
N VAL A 155 23.72 23.15 9.62
CA VAL A 155 24.34 23.98 10.66
C VAL A 155 25.25 23.07 11.48
N LEU A 156 26.54 23.41 11.59
CA LEU A 156 27.52 22.59 12.30
C LEU A 156 27.47 22.79 13.80
N ASP A 157 27.40 24.04 14.24
CA ASP A 157 27.29 24.47 15.63
C ASP A 157 26.18 25.52 15.75
N GLY A 158 25.49 25.55 16.88
CA GLY A 158 24.45 26.54 17.09
C GLY A 158 24.05 26.66 18.55
N GLN A 159 23.85 27.92 18.95
CA GLN A 159 23.52 28.29 20.31
C GLN A 159 22.26 29.17 20.30
N VAL A 160 21.35 28.96 21.24
CA VAL A 160 20.19 29.83 21.42
C VAL A 160 20.17 30.34 22.84
N ARG A 161 20.22 31.65 23.02
CA ARG A 161 20.12 32.31 24.31
C ARG A 161 18.77 32.99 24.42
N VAL A 162 18.06 32.71 25.50
CA VAL A 162 16.80 33.38 25.83
C VAL A 162 16.99 34.12 27.15
N MET A 163 16.75 35.42 27.16
CA MET A 163 16.82 36.28 28.33
C MET A 163 15.42 36.82 28.64
N VAL A 164 14.99 36.69 29.90
CA VAL A 164 13.71 37.22 30.39
C VAL A 164 13.94 38.55 31.13
N PRO A 165 12.89 39.37 31.36
CA PRO A 165 13.04 40.65 32.05
C PRO A 165 13.64 40.46 33.44
N ALA A 166 14.40 41.43 33.94
CA ALA A 166 15.13 41.32 35.21
C ALA A 166 14.24 41.05 36.45
N GLN A 167 12.92 41.24 36.34
CA GLN A 167 11.94 40.97 37.40
C GLN A 167 11.31 39.57 37.30
N ALA A 168 11.57 38.82 36.21
CA ALA A 168 11.07 37.48 35.99
C ALA A 168 12.18 36.44 36.24
N THR A 169 11.77 35.27 36.74
CA THR A 169 12.62 34.08 36.81
C THR A 169 12.07 33.00 35.88
N VAL A 170 12.97 32.29 35.21
CA VAL A 170 12.67 31.12 34.40
C VAL A 170 12.19 29.98 35.32
N GLN A 171 11.08 29.35 34.96
CA GLN A 171 10.47 28.26 35.71
C GLN A 171 10.65 26.91 35.00
N GLU A 172 10.32 26.85 33.71
CA GLU A 172 10.45 25.65 32.89
C GLU A 172 11.11 26.01 31.55
N TYR A 173 11.90 25.08 31.01
CA TYR A 173 12.50 25.23 29.70
C TYR A 173 12.54 23.88 28.96
N ALA A 174 12.35 23.93 27.65
CA ALA A 174 12.41 22.79 26.76
C ALA A 174 12.93 23.23 25.39
N ALA A 175 13.56 22.30 24.68
CA ALA A 175 13.98 22.49 23.30
C ALA A 175 13.40 21.36 22.45
N TYR A 176 13.08 21.68 21.20
CA TYR A 176 12.49 20.74 20.26
C TYR A 176 13.22 20.80 18.92
N ILE A 177 13.41 19.62 18.30
CA ILE A 177 13.87 19.51 16.92
C ILE A 177 12.75 18.87 16.10
N ASN A 178 12.21 19.55 15.10
CA ASN A 178 11.06 19.09 14.31
C ASN A 178 9.87 18.62 15.17
N SER A 179 9.53 19.39 16.22
CA SER A 179 8.48 19.06 17.20
C SER A 179 8.74 17.82 18.07
N ALA A 180 9.92 17.19 18.00
CA ALA A 180 10.35 16.13 18.91
C ALA A 180 11.20 16.71 20.04
N ASP A 181 11.13 16.12 21.24
CA ASP A 181 11.95 16.54 22.39
C ASP A 181 13.45 16.45 22.04
N ALA A 182 14.18 17.55 22.21
CA ALA A 182 15.59 17.68 21.85
C ALA A 182 16.56 17.38 23.00
N ARG A 183 16.11 16.89 24.16
CA ARG A 183 16.97 16.59 25.32
C ARG A 183 18.15 15.65 25.04
N ASP A 184 18.05 14.79 24.04
CA ASP A 184 19.13 13.89 23.62
C ASP A 184 20.07 14.53 22.56
N SER A 185 19.79 15.75 22.13
CA SER A 185 20.46 16.42 21.00
C SER A 185 20.89 17.88 21.28
N ALA A 186 20.43 18.47 22.38
CA ALA A 186 20.79 19.80 22.82
C ALA A 186 20.87 19.83 24.35
N SER A 187 21.89 20.51 24.85
CA SER A 187 22.07 20.76 26.27
C SER A 187 21.54 22.15 26.63
N ALA A 188 21.00 22.30 27.84
CA ALA A 188 20.43 23.56 28.32
C ALA A 188 21.06 23.95 29.65
N THR A 189 21.56 25.18 29.73
CA THR A 189 22.16 25.75 30.93
C THR A 189 21.45 27.03 31.32
N VAL A 190 21.09 27.14 32.59
CA VAL A 190 20.47 28.36 33.12
C VAL A 190 21.56 29.40 33.37
N ALA A 191 21.37 30.61 32.87
CA ALA A 191 22.28 31.74 32.93
C ALA A 191 21.71 32.89 33.75
N GLY A 192 22.59 33.76 34.26
CA GLY A 192 22.19 35.05 34.84
C GLY A 192 21.27 34.95 36.08
N ALA A 193 21.55 34.04 37.02
CA ALA A 193 20.74 33.87 38.25
C ALA A 193 19.24 33.59 37.95
N ASP A 194 18.97 32.63 37.06
CA ASP A 194 17.64 32.20 36.63
C ASP A 194 16.88 33.20 35.75
N GLN A 195 17.59 34.14 35.13
CA GLN A 195 17.03 35.16 34.23
C GLN A 195 17.27 34.85 32.74
N GLY A 196 17.93 33.75 32.42
CA GLY A 196 18.07 33.30 31.04
C GLY A 196 18.42 31.82 30.92
N VAL A 197 18.26 31.29 29.72
CA VAL A 197 18.63 29.91 29.36
C VAL A 197 19.45 29.95 28.09
N ILE A 198 20.57 29.22 28.10
CA ILE A 198 21.41 28.98 26.94
C ILE A 198 21.22 27.53 26.52
N PHE A 199 20.82 27.33 25.27
CA PHE A 199 20.69 26.03 24.63
C PHE A 199 21.84 25.86 23.65
N ASP A 200 22.64 24.82 23.84
CA ASP A 200 23.76 24.45 22.97
C ASP A 200 23.40 23.19 22.20
N LEU A 201 23.60 23.20 20.87
CA LEU A 201 23.39 22.01 20.05
C LEU A 201 24.55 21.02 20.24
N ASP A 202 24.24 19.80 20.69
CA ASP A 202 25.25 18.75 20.87
C ASP A 202 25.51 17.97 19.57
N ARG A 203 24.71 18.23 18.52
CA ARG A 203 24.85 17.65 17.19
C ARG A 203 24.60 18.69 16.10
N ARG A 204 25.19 18.44 14.92
CA ARG A 204 24.88 19.21 13.71
C ARG A 204 23.40 19.09 13.35
N LEU A 205 22.82 20.19 12.88
CA LEU A 205 21.45 20.27 12.39
C LEU A 205 21.44 20.09 10.86
N ASN A 206 20.73 19.07 10.37
CA ASN A 206 20.68 18.75 8.94
C ASN A 206 19.71 19.69 8.19
N PRO A 207 19.82 19.77 6.84
CA PRO A 207 18.82 20.47 6.03
C PRO A 207 17.40 19.94 6.32
N GLY A 208 16.44 20.83 6.52
CA GLY A 208 15.06 20.49 6.87
C GLY A 208 14.81 20.23 8.37
N GLU A 209 15.84 20.21 9.22
CA GLU A 209 15.65 20.22 10.68
C GLU A 209 15.53 21.66 11.19
N GLU A 210 14.48 21.93 11.98
CA GLU A 210 14.30 23.17 12.74
C GLU A 210 14.63 22.96 14.21
N PHE A 211 15.15 24.00 14.87
CA PHE A 211 15.38 24.03 16.31
C PHE A 211 14.49 25.09 16.95
N GLU A 212 13.65 24.64 17.87
CA GLU A 212 12.69 25.48 18.60
C GLU A 212 13.03 25.47 20.08
N VAL A 213 12.89 26.62 20.72
CA VAL A 213 13.09 26.77 22.16
C VAL A 213 11.79 27.25 22.80
N ARG A 214 11.54 26.71 23.99
CA ARG A 214 10.39 27.04 24.83
C ARG A 214 10.90 27.39 26.21
N VAL A 215 10.62 28.61 26.66
CA VAL A 215 11.01 29.09 27.99
C VAL A 215 9.78 29.70 28.65
N GLU A 216 9.42 29.17 29.81
CA GLU A 216 8.33 29.63 30.67
C GLU A 216 8.91 30.38 31.87
N PHE A 217 8.34 31.53 32.17
CA PHE A 217 8.81 32.43 33.22
C PHE A 217 7.63 32.99 34.03
N THR A 218 8.00 33.69 35.10
CA THR A 218 7.04 34.20 36.10
C THR A 218 5.94 35.06 35.45
N PRO A 219 4.65 34.73 35.66
CA PRO A 219 3.55 35.41 34.98
C PRO A 219 3.33 36.83 35.53
N GLY A 220 2.85 37.73 34.67
CA GLY A 220 2.39 39.08 35.08
C GLY A 220 3.51 40.10 35.31
N ILE A 221 4.73 39.78 34.85
CA ILE A 221 5.85 40.73 34.78
C ILE A 221 5.83 41.54 33.49
N VAL A 222 5.19 40.99 32.46
CA VAL A 222 5.10 41.57 31.12
C VAL A 222 3.68 42.11 30.90
N ASP A 223 3.57 43.34 30.42
CA ASP A 223 2.28 43.97 30.12
C ASP A 223 1.70 43.38 28.82
N GLY A 224 1.02 42.23 28.93
CA GLY A 224 0.46 41.55 27.77
C GLY A 224 -0.91 40.91 28.03
N VAL A 225 -1.70 40.77 26.96
CA VAL A 225 -3.00 40.09 26.95
C VAL A 225 -2.86 38.87 26.04
N PRO A 226 -3.47 37.70 26.36
CA PRO A 226 -3.49 36.56 25.47
C PRO A 226 -3.84 36.94 24.02
N PRO A 227 -2.93 36.72 23.06
CA PRO A 227 -3.17 37.07 21.66
C PRO A 227 -4.36 36.31 21.08
N SER A 228 -5.01 36.90 20.06
CA SER A 228 -6.20 36.29 19.42
C SER A 228 -5.92 34.93 18.76
N TRP A 229 -4.68 34.71 18.32
CA TRP A 229 -4.23 33.43 17.73
C TRP A 229 -4.04 32.32 18.77
N GLN A 230 -3.80 32.66 20.05
CA GLN A 230 -3.45 31.69 21.10
C GLN A 230 -4.56 30.66 21.30
N ALA A 231 -5.82 31.10 21.36
CA ALA A 231 -6.96 30.20 21.56
C ALA A 231 -7.11 29.16 20.42
N GLN A 232 -6.85 29.57 19.18
CA GLN A 232 -6.90 28.66 18.03
C GLN A 232 -5.72 27.69 18.02
N ALA A 233 -4.52 28.17 18.34
CA ALA A 233 -3.32 27.35 18.44
C ALA A 233 -3.44 26.28 19.53
N ASP A 234 -3.95 26.66 20.71
CA ASP A 234 -4.16 25.74 21.84
C ASP A 234 -5.24 24.71 21.52
N ALA A 235 -6.34 25.10 20.88
CA ALA A 235 -7.37 24.16 20.43
C ALA A 235 -6.85 23.16 19.39
N ALA A 236 -5.99 23.61 18.47
CA ALA A 236 -5.36 22.75 17.47
C ALA A 236 -4.34 21.78 18.10
N ALA A 237 -3.55 22.25 19.07
CA ALA A 237 -2.63 21.41 19.82
C ALA A 237 -3.39 20.34 20.63
N ALA A 238 -4.42 20.73 21.37
CA ALA A 238 -5.25 19.81 22.14
C ALA A 238 -5.94 18.75 21.25
N ALA A 239 -6.38 19.12 20.04
CA ALA A 239 -6.94 18.17 19.09
C ALA A 239 -5.91 17.13 18.61
N ARG A 240 -4.67 17.57 18.32
CA ARG A 240 -3.58 16.66 17.94
C ARG A 240 -3.20 15.73 19.08
N ASP A 241 -3.08 16.26 20.29
CA ASP A 241 -2.76 15.45 21.48
C ASP A 241 -3.86 14.42 21.76
N ALA A 242 -5.13 14.81 21.62
CA ALA A 242 -6.24 13.87 21.74
C ALA A 242 -6.19 12.74 20.69
N GLU A 243 -5.81 13.05 19.45
CA GLU A 243 -5.63 12.04 18.39
C GLU A 243 -4.47 11.09 18.70
N ILE A 244 -3.32 11.63 19.15
CA ILE A 244 -2.15 10.83 19.53
C ILE A 244 -2.51 9.90 20.70
N LEU A 245 -3.12 10.43 21.76
CA LEU A 245 -3.55 9.65 22.92
C LEU A 245 -4.58 8.57 22.53
N TYR A 246 -5.51 8.89 21.63
CA TYR A 246 -6.45 7.91 21.09
C TYR A 246 -5.73 6.80 20.32
N ARG A 247 -4.78 7.14 19.46
CA ARG A 247 -3.98 6.18 18.68
C ARG A 247 -3.09 5.32 19.57
N GLU A 248 -2.45 5.89 20.58
CA GLU A 248 -1.63 5.14 21.54
C GLU A 248 -2.44 4.19 22.40
N ARG A 249 -3.64 4.62 22.84
CA ARG A 249 -4.53 3.79 23.65
C ARG A 249 -5.15 2.64 22.85
N TRP A 250 -5.67 2.94 21.67
CA TRP A 250 -6.50 2.00 20.90
C TRP A 250 -5.75 1.29 19.77
N GLY A 251 -4.66 1.86 19.26
CA GLY A 251 -3.82 1.29 18.21
C GLY A 251 -3.32 -0.11 18.53
N PRO A 252 -2.70 -0.35 19.70
CA PRO A 252 -2.24 -1.68 20.10
C PRO A 252 -3.39 -2.69 20.24
N ILE A 253 -4.52 -2.26 20.80
CA ILE A 253 -5.71 -3.10 21.00
C ILE A 253 -6.30 -3.50 19.64
N ALA A 254 -6.48 -2.54 18.73
CA ALA A 254 -6.97 -2.78 17.39
C ALA A 254 -6.01 -3.68 16.59
N THR A 255 -4.70 -3.48 16.74
CA THR A 255 -3.67 -4.30 16.10
C THR A 255 -3.75 -5.75 16.56
N LEU A 256 -3.85 -6.00 17.87
CA LEU A 256 -3.99 -7.33 18.42
C LEU A 256 -5.30 -7.99 17.99
N PHE A 257 -6.41 -7.26 18.04
CA PHE A 257 -7.73 -7.79 17.68
C PHE A 257 -7.81 -8.16 16.18
N LEU A 258 -7.46 -7.22 15.28
CA LEU A 258 -7.50 -7.45 13.84
C LEU A 258 -6.44 -8.46 13.40
N GLY A 259 -5.26 -8.45 14.04
CA GLY A 259 -4.22 -9.45 13.85
C GLY A 259 -4.68 -10.85 14.27
N ALA A 260 -5.32 -10.99 15.43
CA ALA A 260 -5.85 -12.26 15.92
C ALA A 260 -6.96 -12.80 14.99
N ILE A 261 -7.86 -11.93 14.52
CA ILE A 261 -8.89 -12.31 13.54
C ILE A 261 -8.24 -12.75 12.23
N GLY A 262 -7.29 -11.99 11.70
CA GLY A 262 -6.55 -12.33 10.49
C GLY A 262 -5.87 -13.69 10.60
N PHE A 263 -5.19 -13.92 11.73
CA PHE A 263 -4.53 -15.20 12.02
C PHE A 263 -5.53 -16.36 12.14
N LEU A 264 -6.65 -16.15 12.84
CA LEU A 264 -7.70 -17.14 12.99
C LEU A 264 -8.32 -17.48 11.63
N LEU A 265 -8.56 -16.51 10.77
CA LEU A 265 -9.11 -16.76 9.42
C LEU A 265 -8.07 -17.47 8.54
N MET A 266 -6.80 -17.09 8.64
CA MET A 266 -5.72 -17.71 7.87
C MET A 266 -5.47 -19.17 8.22
N LEU A 267 -5.54 -19.56 9.50
CA LEU A 267 -5.34 -20.95 9.93
C LEU A 267 -6.64 -21.74 10.10
N GLY A 268 -7.65 -21.11 10.69
CA GLY A 268 -8.97 -21.70 10.93
C GLY A 268 -9.77 -21.89 9.65
N GLY A 269 -9.59 -21.04 8.65
CA GLY A 269 -10.25 -21.19 7.35
C GLY A 269 -9.86 -22.49 6.62
N PRO A 270 -8.57 -22.76 6.39
CA PRO A 270 -8.11 -24.05 5.85
C PRO A 270 -8.54 -25.25 6.69
N ALA A 271 -8.52 -25.14 8.03
CA ALA A 271 -9.01 -26.20 8.91
C ALA A 271 -10.52 -26.46 8.74
N ALA A 272 -11.32 -25.40 8.61
CA ALA A 272 -12.76 -25.50 8.34
C ALA A 272 -13.03 -26.12 6.96
N LEU A 273 -12.22 -25.77 5.94
CA LEU A 273 -12.31 -26.36 4.61
C LEU A 273 -11.96 -27.85 4.63
N TYR A 274 -10.95 -28.26 5.40
CA TYR A 274 -10.64 -29.67 5.59
C TYR A 274 -11.81 -30.42 6.25
N GLY A 275 -12.43 -29.82 7.28
CA GLY A 275 -13.64 -30.37 7.90
C GLY A 275 -14.83 -30.48 6.94
N LEU A 276 -15.01 -29.48 6.06
CA LEU A 276 -16.03 -29.49 5.02
C LEU A 276 -15.80 -30.64 4.03
N TRP A 277 -14.57 -30.82 3.55
CA TRP A 277 -14.21 -31.92 2.67
C TRP A 277 -14.39 -33.28 3.36
N TYR A 278 -13.93 -33.42 4.60
CA TYR A 278 -14.06 -34.66 5.35
C TYR A 278 -15.52 -35.11 5.51
N ARG A 279 -16.46 -34.15 5.62
CA ARG A 279 -17.88 -34.45 5.79
C ARG A 279 -18.65 -34.61 4.47
N PHE A 280 -18.28 -33.86 3.42
CA PHE A 280 -19.09 -33.76 2.20
C PHE A 280 -18.39 -34.19 0.91
N GLY A 281 -17.06 -34.24 0.88
CA GLY A 281 -16.27 -34.63 -0.30
C GLY A 281 -15.60 -36.00 -0.20
N ARG A 282 -15.66 -36.68 0.95
CA ARG A 282 -15.05 -38.00 1.13
C ARG A 282 -16.04 -39.12 0.78
N ASP A 283 -15.62 -40.01 -0.13
CA ASP A 283 -16.34 -41.25 -0.43
C ASP A 283 -16.33 -42.21 0.76
N LYS A 284 -17.42 -42.98 0.92
CA LYS A 284 -17.47 -44.04 1.94
C LYS A 284 -16.51 -45.16 1.55
N ALA A 285 -15.76 -45.66 2.53
CA ALA A 285 -14.90 -46.81 2.31
C ALA A 285 -15.77 -48.06 2.09
N VAL A 286 -15.53 -48.77 0.99
CA VAL A 286 -16.18 -50.03 0.66
C VAL A 286 -15.16 -51.16 0.83
N GLU A 287 -15.59 -52.28 1.40
CA GLU A 287 -14.78 -53.50 1.52
C GLU A 287 -14.72 -54.19 0.14
N MET A 288 -13.52 -54.42 -0.42
CA MET A 288 -13.38 -55.05 -1.74
C MET A 288 -13.82 -56.53 -1.66
N VAL A 289 -14.79 -56.92 -2.49
CA VAL A 289 -15.45 -58.25 -2.40
C VAL A 289 -14.86 -59.28 -3.38
N ALA A 290 -14.02 -58.92 -4.36
CA ALA A 290 -13.49 -59.91 -5.31
C ALA A 290 -12.03 -59.64 -5.75
N ASP A 291 -11.20 -60.70 -5.71
CA ASP A 291 -9.76 -60.66 -6.04
C ASP A 291 -9.49 -60.84 -7.56
N TYR A 292 -10.49 -61.18 -8.38
CA TYR A 292 -10.36 -61.24 -9.84
C TYR A 292 -11.71 -61.37 -10.56
N LEU A 293 -12.03 -60.48 -11.49
CA LEU A 293 -13.19 -60.57 -12.39
C LEU A 293 -12.71 -60.64 -13.85
N PRO A 294 -12.93 -61.75 -14.57
CA PRO A 294 -12.53 -61.89 -15.97
C PRO A 294 -13.45 -61.17 -16.96
N GLU A 295 -14.64 -60.77 -16.51
CA GLU A 295 -15.64 -60.01 -17.27
C GLU A 295 -15.99 -58.72 -16.51
N PRO A 296 -16.47 -57.66 -17.20
CA PRO A 296 -16.87 -56.43 -16.53
C PRO A 296 -17.90 -56.71 -15.44
N PRO A 297 -17.70 -56.19 -14.20
CA PRO A 297 -18.59 -56.46 -13.07
C PRO A 297 -20.04 -56.04 -13.31
N ASP A 298 -20.23 -54.96 -14.07
CA ASP A 298 -21.52 -54.32 -14.31
C ASP A 298 -21.67 -53.97 -15.81
N PRO A 299 -22.90 -53.94 -16.37
CA PRO A 299 -23.16 -53.69 -17.78
C PRO A 299 -22.98 -52.21 -18.19
N LEU A 300 -22.24 -51.44 -17.39
CA LEU A 300 -22.00 -50.01 -17.57
C LEU A 300 -21.29 -49.74 -18.91
N ALA A 301 -21.75 -48.69 -19.60
CA ALA A 301 -21.07 -48.22 -20.80
C ALA A 301 -19.61 -47.82 -20.44
N PRO A 302 -18.59 -48.23 -21.22
CA PRO A 302 -17.19 -47.99 -20.87
C PRO A 302 -16.84 -46.53 -20.60
N GLY A 303 -17.48 -45.58 -21.29
CA GLY A 303 -17.30 -44.16 -21.03
C GLY A 303 -17.89 -43.68 -19.69
N ILE A 304 -18.97 -44.30 -19.21
CA ILE A 304 -19.54 -43.98 -17.89
C ILE A 304 -18.73 -44.64 -16.78
N ALA A 305 -18.17 -45.82 -17.02
CA ALA A 305 -17.24 -46.47 -16.09
C ALA A 305 -15.97 -45.62 -15.86
N GLY A 306 -15.42 -45.00 -16.91
CA GLY A 306 -14.32 -44.04 -16.75
C GLY A 306 -14.69 -42.84 -15.89
N VAL A 307 -15.85 -42.21 -16.17
CA VAL A 307 -16.41 -41.11 -15.35
C VAL A 307 -16.65 -41.53 -13.90
N LEU A 308 -17.04 -42.78 -13.65
CA LEU A 308 -17.23 -43.29 -12.31
C LEU A 308 -15.91 -43.40 -11.53
N LEU A 309 -14.82 -43.77 -12.19
CA LEU A 309 -13.53 -43.98 -11.54
C LEU A 309 -12.88 -42.65 -11.13
N ASP A 310 -12.78 -41.69 -12.06
CA ASP A 310 -12.04 -40.43 -11.84
C ASP A 310 -12.92 -39.17 -11.70
N GLU A 311 -14.25 -39.35 -11.74
CA GLU A 311 -15.25 -38.29 -11.62
C GLU A 311 -15.13 -37.20 -12.71
N SER A 312 -14.46 -37.52 -13.82
CA SER A 312 -14.23 -36.65 -14.96
C SER A 312 -14.70 -37.33 -16.23
N ALA A 313 -15.33 -36.57 -17.12
CA ALA A 313 -15.56 -37.01 -18.49
C ALA A 313 -14.39 -36.51 -19.33
N ASP A 314 -13.40 -37.38 -19.54
CA ASP A 314 -12.19 -37.11 -20.30
C ASP A 314 -12.31 -37.61 -21.75
N MET A 315 -11.29 -37.34 -22.56
CA MET A 315 -11.31 -37.76 -23.96
C MET A 315 -11.27 -39.29 -24.09
N GLN A 316 -10.60 -39.94 -23.16
CA GLN A 316 -10.49 -41.39 -23.07
C GLN A 316 -11.88 -42.03 -22.95
N ASP A 317 -12.77 -41.43 -22.16
CA ASP A 317 -14.14 -41.93 -21.96
C ASP A 317 -15.01 -41.76 -23.21
N VAL A 318 -14.81 -40.65 -23.93
CA VAL A 318 -15.46 -40.40 -25.22
C VAL A 318 -15.00 -41.39 -26.27
N ILE A 319 -13.69 -41.69 -26.32
CA ILE A 319 -13.13 -42.72 -27.21
C ILE A 319 -13.63 -44.11 -26.83
N ALA A 320 -13.69 -44.43 -25.54
CA ALA A 320 -14.21 -45.72 -25.05
C ALA A 320 -15.67 -45.92 -25.48
N THR A 321 -16.49 -44.85 -25.40
CA THR A 321 -17.87 -44.85 -25.91
C THR A 321 -17.91 -45.08 -27.43
N LEU A 322 -17.01 -44.44 -28.19
CA LEU A 322 -16.91 -44.62 -29.64
C LEU A 322 -16.56 -46.07 -30.01
N VAL A 323 -15.60 -46.68 -29.32
CA VAL A 323 -15.20 -48.07 -29.54
C VAL A 323 -16.33 -49.04 -29.17
N ASP A 324 -17.07 -48.76 -28.09
CA ASP A 324 -18.22 -49.60 -27.73
C ASP A 324 -19.38 -49.51 -28.74
N LEU A 325 -19.62 -48.33 -29.32
CA LEU A 325 -20.56 -48.18 -30.43
C LEU A 325 -20.13 -48.96 -31.69
N ALA A 326 -18.82 -49.02 -31.96
CA ALA A 326 -18.28 -49.85 -33.02
C ALA A 326 -18.46 -51.35 -32.72
N ARG A 327 -18.23 -51.78 -31.48
CA ARG A 327 -18.50 -53.15 -31.00
C ARG A 327 -19.97 -53.54 -31.18
N ARG A 328 -20.89 -52.60 -30.92
CA ARG A 328 -22.35 -52.75 -31.15
C ARG A 328 -22.77 -52.63 -32.62
N LYS A 329 -21.83 -52.44 -33.56
CA LYS A 329 -22.06 -52.26 -35.00
C LYS A 329 -22.91 -51.03 -35.37
N ALA A 330 -22.99 -50.02 -34.50
CA ALA A 330 -23.64 -48.75 -34.81
C ALA A 330 -22.78 -47.93 -35.80
N ILE A 331 -21.46 -48.03 -35.67
CA ILE A 331 -20.48 -47.38 -36.54
C ILE A 331 -19.40 -48.37 -36.99
N SER A 332 -18.74 -48.09 -38.10
CA SER A 332 -17.52 -48.76 -38.54
C SER A 332 -16.35 -47.78 -38.55
N ILE A 333 -15.17 -48.27 -38.18
CA ILE A 333 -13.92 -47.50 -38.17
C ILE A 333 -12.98 -48.18 -39.17
N THR A 334 -12.63 -47.47 -40.25
CA THR A 334 -11.73 -48.00 -41.29
C THR A 334 -10.47 -47.16 -41.37
N GLU A 335 -9.32 -47.82 -41.30
CA GLU A 335 -8.03 -47.16 -41.50
C GLU A 335 -7.76 -46.97 -43.01
N VAL A 336 -7.35 -45.76 -43.39
CA VAL A 336 -7.01 -45.40 -44.76
C VAL A 336 -5.64 -44.75 -44.80
N ALA A 337 -4.76 -45.27 -45.66
CA ALA A 337 -3.43 -44.71 -45.84
C ALA A 337 -3.52 -43.35 -46.59
N GLU A 338 -3.01 -42.30 -45.96
CA GLU A 338 -2.92 -40.97 -46.55
C GLU A 338 -1.52 -40.80 -47.17
N LYS A 339 -1.45 -40.66 -48.50
CA LYS A 339 -0.21 -40.38 -49.22
C LYS A 339 -0.05 -38.89 -49.45
N GLY A 340 0.64 -38.21 -48.53
CA GLY A 340 1.09 -36.82 -48.71
C GLY A 340 2.48 -36.74 -49.38
N PHE A 341 2.77 -35.61 -50.04
CA PHE A 341 4.02 -35.37 -50.80
C PHE A 341 5.31 -35.46 -49.95
N PHE A 342 5.23 -35.39 -48.61
CA PHE A 342 6.40 -35.49 -47.71
C PHE A 342 6.19 -36.32 -46.42
N ARG A 343 5.02 -36.94 -46.20
CA ARG A 343 4.77 -37.80 -45.02
C ARG A 343 3.69 -38.84 -45.34
N THR A 344 3.95 -40.10 -44.98
CA THR A 344 2.94 -41.17 -44.94
C THR A 344 2.24 -41.10 -43.59
N GLY A 345 0.94 -40.80 -43.60
CA GLY A 345 0.08 -40.81 -42.41
C GLY A 345 -1.03 -41.83 -42.55
N THR A 346 -1.66 -42.21 -41.44
CA THR A 346 -2.87 -43.03 -41.42
C THR A 346 -4.03 -42.17 -40.96
N ASP A 347 -5.10 -42.11 -41.76
CA ASP A 347 -6.35 -41.43 -41.43
C ASP A 347 -7.42 -42.48 -41.11
N PHE A 348 -8.43 -42.11 -40.33
CA PHE A 348 -9.53 -43.00 -39.97
C PHE A 348 -10.83 -42.46 -40.56
N ILE A 349 -11.58 -43.32 -41.24
CA ILE A 349 -12.92 -43.03 -41.72
C ILE A 349 -13.92 -43.65 -40.75
N TYR A 350 -14.79 -42.81 -40.20
CA TYR A 350 -15.94 -43.22 -39.42
C TYR A 350 -17.16 -43.25 -40.33
N ARG A 351 -17.88 -44.37 -40.35
CA ARG A 351 -19.14 -44.52 -41.10
C ARG A 351 -20.26 -45.01 -40.20
N ARG A 352 -21.45 -44.47 -40.36
CA ARG A 352 -22.67 -44.92 -39.68
C ARG A 352 -23.25 -46.13 -40.42
N GLU A 353 -23.48 -47.24 -39.72
CA GLU A 353 -23.89 -48.52 -40.33
C GLU A 353 -25.33 -48.88 -40.01
N ARG A 354 -25.71 -48.76 -38.73
CA ARG A 354 -27.01 -49.23 -38.22
C ARG A 354 -27.71 -48.13 -37.43
N ASP A 355 -28.98 -47.92 -37.76
CA ASP A 355 -29.87 -46.97 -37.08
C ASP A 355 -30.84 -47.64 -36.09
N ASP A 356 -30.84 -48.98 -36.03
CA ASP A 356 -31.71 -49.79 -35.16
C ASP A 356 -31.10 -50.05 -33.77
N VAL A 357 -29.89 -49.53 -33.50
CA VAL A 357 -29.22 -49.71 -32.20
C VAL A 357 -29.82 -48.77 -31.16
N VAL A 358 -30.16 -49.30 -29.98
CA VAL A 358 -30.58 -48.49 -28.84
C VAL A 358 -29.38 -47.68 -28.34
N LEU A 359 -29.48 -46.36 -28.42
CA LEU A 359 -28.43 -45.42 -28.05
C LEU A 359 -28.79 -44.73 -26.73
N ALA A 360 -27.82 -44.60 -25.84
CA ALA A 360 -27.97 -43.75 -24.66
C ALA A 360 -27.93 -42.26 -25.06
N PRO A 361 -28.48 -41.34 -24.24
CA PRO A 361 -28.52 -39.92 -24.58
C PRO A 361 -27.14 -39.27 -24.85
N HIS A 362 -26.09 -39.76 -24.20
CA HIS A 362 -24.72 -39.28 -24.43
C HIS A 362 -24.09 -39.84 -25.71
N GLU A 363 -24.48 -41.04 -26.13
CA GLU A 363 -24.05 -41.70 -27.36
C GLU A 363 -24.69 -41.03 -28.59
N GLU A 364 -25.98 -40.68 -28.49
CA GLU A 364 -26.68 -39.94 -29.55
C GLU A 364 -26.03 -38.56 -29.78
N LYS A 365 -25.68 -37.85 -28.70
CA LYS A 365 -24.96 -36.57 -28.79
C LYS A 365 -23.57 -36.74 -29.39
N LEU A 366 -22.86 -37.81 -29.04
CA LEU A 366 -21.55 -38.13 -29.61
C LEU A 366 -21.66 -38.36 -31.13
N LEU A 367 -22.59 -39.22 -31.56
CA LEU A 367 -22.82 -39.50 -32.98
C LEU A 367 -23.26 -38.24 -33.74
N THR A 368 -24.18 -37.46 -33.18
CA THR A 368 -24.62 -36.18 -33.78
C THR A 368 -23.46 -35.18 -33.88
N GLY A 369 -22.57 -35.14 -32.88
CA GLY A 369 -21.38 -34.30 -32.89
C GLY A 369 -20.32 -34.74 -33.90
N LEU A 370 -20.19 -36.04 -34.12
CA LEU A 370 -19.22 -36.64 -35.04
C LEU A 370 -19.67 -36.53 -36.51
N PHE A 371 -20.92 -36.91 -36.79
CA PHE A 371 -21.46 -37.07 -38.13
C PHE A 371 -22.24 -35.84 -38.62
N GLY A 372 -22.89 -35.11 -37.71
CA GLY A 372 -23.79 -34.02 -38.07
C GLY A 372 -24.92 -34.51 -38.99
N ARG A 373 -24.87 -34.10 -40.27
CA ARG A 373 -25.81 -34.54 -41.33
C ARG A 373 -25.20 -35.55 -42.30
N LYS A 374 -23.93 -35.91 -42.13
CA LYS A 374 -23.20 -36.82 -43.03
C LYS A 374 -23.26 -38.23 -42.47
N GLU A 375 -23.18 -39.23 -43.34
CA GLU A 375 -23.10 -40.65 -42.92
C GLU A 375 -21.64 -41.14 -42.80
N GLU A 376 -20.69 -40.37 -43.35
CA GLU A 376 -19.26 -40.68 -43.36
C GLU A 376 -18.44 -39.42 -43.06
N VAL A 377 -17.47 -39.54 -42.14
CA VAL A 377 -16.59 -38.45 -41.72
C VAL A 377 -15.16 -38.96 -41.50
N LYS A 378 -14.17 -38.22 -41.98
CA LYS A 378 -12.74 -38.50 -41.74
C LYS A 378 -12.28 -37.91 -40.41
N LEU A 379 -11.32 -38.57 -39.74
CA LEU A 379 -10.71 -38.04 -38.52
C LEU A 379 -10.03 -36.69 -38.77
N SER A 380 -9.38 -36.55 -39.93
CA SER A 380 -8.80 -35.28 -40.40
C SER A 380 -9.82 -34.13 -40.46
N ASP A 381 -11.07 -34.39 -40.86
CA ASP A 381 -12.15 -33.39 -40.94
C ASP A 381 -12.66 -32.94 -39.55
N LEU A 382 -12.48 -33.78 -38.53
CA LEU A 382 -12.89 -33.55 -37.15
C LEU A 382 -11.85 -32.74 -36.35
N LYS A 383 -10.60 -32.75 -36.81
CA LYS A 383 -9.51 -31.98 -36.22
C LYS A 383 -9.91 -30.50 -36.16
N GLU A 384 -9.70 -29.87 -35.00
CA GLU A 384 -10.04 -28.46 -34.74
C GLU A 384 -11.54 -28.09 -34.84
N LYS A 385 -12.46 -29.06 -34.98
CA LYS A 385 -13.92 -28.78 -34.99
C LYS A 385 -14.67 -29.56 -33.92
N PHE A 386 -14.22 -30.78 -33.63
CA PHE A 386 -14.90 -31.64 -32.69
C PHE A 386 -14.82 -31.12 -31.24
N TYR A 387 -13.79 -30.33 -30.91
CA TYR A 387 -13.62 -29.78 -29.57
C TYR A 387 -14.79 -28.89 -29.12
N ASP A 388 -15.46 -28.20 -30.06
CA ASP A 388 -16.65 -27.37 -29.80
C ASP A 388 -17.85 -28.21 -29.33
N LYS A 389 -17.87 -29.51 -29.66
CA LYS A 389 -18.97 -30.43 -29.31
C LYS A 389 -18.72 -31.18 -28.00
N LEU A 390 -17.45 -31.27 -27.57
CA LEU A 390 -17.05 -31.98 -26.36
C LEU A 390 -17.79 -31.52 -25.10
N PRO A 391 -17.98 -30.22 -24.80
CA PRO A 391 -18.64 -29.80 -23.56
C PRO A 391 -20.05 -30.38 -23.44
N GLY A 392 -20.82 -30.40 -24.54
CA GLY A 392 -22.18 -30.92 -24.55
C GLY A 392 -22.26 -32.45 -24.42
N ILE A 393 -21.25 -33.16 -24.92
CA ILE A 393 -21.11 -34.61 -24.79
C ILE A 393 -20.72 -34.97 -23.35
N LYS A 394 -19.69 -34.31 -22.80
CA LYS A 394 -19.26 -34.48 -21.41
C LYS A 394 -20.41 -34.21 -20.44
N GLU A 395 -21.19 -33.17 -20.67
CA GLU A 395 -22.37 -32.87 -19.85
C GLU A 395 -23.42 -33.99 -19.89
N SER A 396 -23.69 -34.59 -21.06
CA SER A 396 -24.59 -35.74 -21.13
C SER A 396 -24.04 -36.99 -20.45
N MET A 397 -22.71 -37.21 -20.47
CA MET A 397 -22.09 -38.32 -19.75
C MET A 397 -22.25 -38.15 -18.23
N TYR A 398 -22.04 -36.93 -17.71
CA TYR A 398 -22.29 -36.65 -16.29
C TYR A 398 -23.77 -36.81 -15.92
N ARG A 399 -24.70 -36.44 -16.80
CA ARG A 399 -26.15 -36.66 -16.56
C ARG A 399 -26.47 -38.15 -16.54
N ALA A 400 -25.98 -38.91 -17.51
CA ALA A 400 -26.15 -40.37 -17.52
C ALA A 400 -25.60 -41.02 -16.24
N ALA A 401 -24.42 -40.61 -15.77
CA ALA A 401 -23.86 -41.12 -14.51
C ALA A 401 -24.71 -40.77 -13.27
N VAL A 402 -25.45 -39.66 -13.29
CA VAL A 402 -26.40 -39.30 -12.22
C VAL A 402 -27.71 -40.06 -12.35
N ASP A 403 -28.22 -40.24 -13.57
CA ASP A 403 -29.45 -40.98 -13.86
C ASP A 403 -29.32 -42.47 -13.50
N GLU A 404 -28.12 -43.03 -13.66
CA GLU A 404 -27.74 -44.39 -13.20
C GLU A 404 -27.49 -44.47 -11.68
N GLY A 405 -27.73 -43.40 -10.92
CA GLY A 405 -27.62 -43.40 -9.45
C GLY A 405 -26.18 -43.39 -8.90
N LEU A 406 -25.15 -43.30 -9.75
CA LEU A 406 -23.74 -43.37 -9.33
C LEU A 406 -23.24 -42.10 -8.62
N PHE A 407 -23.83 -40.95 -8.96
CA PHE A 407 -23.50 -39.66 -8.35
C PHE A 407 -24.77 -38.94 -7.87
N PRO A 408 -24.77 -38.31 -6.68
CA PRO A 408 -25.94 -37.58 -6.17
C PRO A 408 -26.20 -36.28 -6.95
N ARG A 409 -25.16 -35.72 -7.56
CA ARG A 409 -25.18 -34.55 -8.43
C ARG A 409 -24.00 -34.68 -9.39
N SER A 410 -24.12 -34.12 -10.59
CA SER A 410 -23.04 -34.14 -11.58
C SER A 410 -21.73 -33.59 -10.98
N PRO A 411 -20.60 -34.32 -11.11
CA PRO A 411 -19.31 -33.89 -10.59
C PRO A 411 -18.90 -32.49 -11.05
N ASN A 412 -19.15 -32.16 -12.32
CA ASN A 412 -18.82 -30.86 -12.90
C ASN A 412 -19.61 -29.70 -12.26
N THR A 413 -20.89 -29.92 -11.91
CA THR A 413 -21.70 -28.88 -11.24
C THR A 413 -21.23 -28.68 -9.80
N THR A 414 -20.90 -29.76 -9.09
CA THR A 414 -20.33 -29.67 -7.73
C THR A 414 -19.00 -28.91 -7.75
N ARG A 415 -18.08 -29.23 -8.67
CA ARG A 415 -16.81 -28.49 -8.87
C ARG A 415 -17.07 -27.00 -9.14
N SER A 416 -17.99 -26.69 -10.06
CA SER A 416 -18.32 -25.32 -10.44
C SER A 416 -18.88 -24.48 -9.28
N ILE A 417 -19.72 -25.06 -8.43
CA ILE A 417 -20.31 -24.36 -7.26
C ILE A 417 -19.20 -23.93 -6.29
N TYR A 418 -18.34 -24.86 -5.87
CA TYR A 418 -17.26 -24.53 -4.93
C TYR A 418 -16.21 -23.60 -5.54
N TYR A 419 -15.93 -23.75 -6.84
CA TYR A 419 -15.06 -22.82 -7.57
C TYR A 419 -15.63 -21.40 -7.56
N PHE A 420 -16.91 -21.23 -7.89
CA PHE A 420 -17.56 -19.91 -7.91
C PHE A 420 -17.63 -19.28 -6.51
N LEU A 421 -17.95 -20.09 -5.48
CA LEU A 421 -17.91 -19.64 -4.09
C LEU A 421 -16.50 -19.18 -3.69
N GLY A 422 -15.45 -19.90 -4.10
CA GLY A 422 -14.06 -19.51 -3.88
C GLY A 422 -13.71 -18.19 -4.58
N VAL A 423 -14.09 -18.02 -5.86
CA VAL A 423 -13.85 -16.76 -6.60
C VAL A 423 -14.61 -15.59 -5.97
N ALA A 424 -15.88 -15.77 -5.62
CA ALA A 424 -16.67 -14.77 -4.89
C ALA A 424 -16.03 -14.45 -3.53
N GLY A 425 -15.47 -15.45 -2.85
CA GLY A 425 -14.71 -15.30 -1.62
C GLY A 425 -13.46 -14.42 -1.78
N ILE A 426 -12.71 -14.55 -2.88
CA ILE A 426 -11.55 -13.69 -3.18
C ILE A 426 -11.98 -12.24 -3.38
N ILE A 427 -13.07 -12.01 -4.14
CA ILE A 427 -13.60 -10.65 -4.34
C ILE A 427 -14.05 -10.07 -3.00
N GLY A 428 -14.76 -10.86 -2.19
CA GLY A 428 -15.17 -10.47 -0.84
C GLY A 428 -13.99 -10.19 0.08
N SER A 429 -12.90 -10.94 -0.02
CA SER A 429 -11.71 -10.76 0.83
C SER A 429 -10.99 -9.45 0.51
N VAL A 430 -10.91 -9.08 -0.77
CA VAL A 430 -10.37 -7.77 -1.20
C VAL A 430 -11.27 -6.64 -0.72
N LEU A 431 -12.59 -6.78 -0.85
CA LEU A 431 -13.53 -5.78 -0.36
C LEU A 431 -13.38 -5.57 1.15
N VAL A 432 -13.30 -6.65 1.93
CA VAL A 432 -13.09 -6.59 3.38
C VAL A 432 -11.75 -5.93 3.71
N ALA A 433 -10.67 -6.28 3.00
CA ALA A 433 -9.37 -5.64 3.18
C ALA A 433 -9.43 -4.12 2.97
N VAL A 434 -10.08 -3.67 1.89
CA VAL A 434 -10.22 -2.25 1.56
C VAL A 434 -11.09 -1.52 2.58
N VAL A 435 -12.25 -2.08 2.95
CA VAL A 435 -13.18 -1.45 3.90
C VAL A 435 -12.55 -1.33 5.28
N LEU A 436 -11.87 -2.38 5.78
CA LEU A 436 -11.20 -2.35 7.06
C LEU A 436 -10.00 -1.40 7.06
N SER A 437 -9.23 -1.36 5.97
CA SER A 437 -8.11 -0.42 5.84
C SER A 437 -8.59 1.03 5.77
N ALA A 438 -9.73 1.32 5.13
CA ALA A 438 -10.30 2.66 5.11
C ALA A 438 -10.86 3.07 6.49
N ALA A 439 -11.42 2.14 7.26
CA ALA A 439 -12.02 2.43 8.56
C ALA A 439 -10.99 2.51 9.71
N PHE A 440 -9.91 1.73 9.63
CA PHE A 440 -8.95 1.57 10.73
C PHE A 440 -7.49 1.80 10.32
N GLY A 441 -7.22 2.22 9.08
CA GLY A 441 -5.87 2.42 8.56
C GLY A 441 -5.07 3.49 9.32
N ASP A 442 -5.74 4.56 9.74
CA ASP A 442 -5.13 5.62 10.56
C ASP A 442 -4.80 5.15 11.99
N LEU A 443 -5.38 4.03 12.42
CA LEU A 443 -5.19 3.46 13.75
C LEU A 443 -4.17 2.31 13.74
N THR A 444 -4.21 1.45 12.71
CA THR A 444 -3.31 0.29 12.60
C THR A 444 -3.14 -0.21 11.17
N GLY A 445 -1.90 -0.55 10.80
CA GLY A 445 -1.60 -1.25 9.55
C GLY A 445 -2.09 -2.70 9.50
N ALA A 446 -2.47 -3.28 10.65
CA ALA A 446 -2.98 -4.66 10.74
C ALA A 446 -4.41 -4.83 10.19
N ALA A 447 -5.08 -3.74 9.81
CA ALA A 447 -6.44 -3.76 9.28
C ALA A 447 -6.61 -4.60 8.00
N ILE A 448 -5.53 -4.82 7.25
CA ILE A 448 -5.53 -5.65 6.04
C ILE A 448 -5.57 -7.17 6.33
N LEU A 449 -5.11 -7.60 7.52
CA LEU A 449 -4.87 -9.00 7.84
C LEU A 449 -6.13 -9.90 7.79
N PRO A 450 -7.32 -9.46 8.26
CA PRO A 450 -8.56 -10.24 8.09
C PRO A 450 -8.89 -10.52 6.62
N GLY A 451 -8.69 -9.54 5.74
CA GLY A 451 -8.91 -9.72 4.31
C GLY A 451 -7.91 -10.69 3.69
N VAL A 452 -6.64 -10.65 4.11
CA VAL A 452 -5.62 -11.63 3.67
C VAL A 452 -5.99 -13.05 4.12
N GLY A 453 -6.39 -13.23 5.39
CA GLY A 453 -6.80 -14.53 5.92
C GLY A 453 -8.02 -15.13 5.20
N LEU A 454 -9.02 -14.30 4.87
CA LEU A 454 -10.14 -14.70 4.02
C LEU A 454 -9.69 -15.08 2.62
N GLY A 455 -8.74 -14.34 2.04
CA GLY A 455 -8.20 -14.62 0.71
C GLY A 455 -7.51 -15.99 0.64
N VAL A 456 -6.71 -16.33 1.66
CA VAL A 456 -6.08 -17.66 1.78
C VAL A 456 -7.14 -18.76 1.85
N THR A 457 -8.19 -18.55 2.63
CA THR A 457 -9.31 -19.50 2.75
C THR A 457 -10.05 -19.64 1.42
N ALA A 458 -10.36 -18.54 0.75
CA ALA A 458 -11.04 -18.56 -0.54
C ALA A 458 -10.21 -19.27 -1.63
N LEU A 459 -8.89 -19.06 -1.64
CA LEU A 459 -7.96 -19.79 -2.51
C LEU A 459 -7.96 -21.30 -2.18
N GLY A 460 -7.94 -21.65 -0.90
CA GLY A 460 -8.07 -23.03 -0.44
C GLY A 460 -9.35 -23.69 -0.95
N MET A 461 -10.47 -22.96 -0.95
CA MET A 461 -11.76 -23.46 -1.48
C MET A 461 -11.70 -23.73 -2.99
N ILE A 462 -11.03 -22.87 -3.77
CA ILE A 462 -10.82 -23.07 -5.21
C ILE A 462 -10.04 -24.37 -5.47
N LEU A 463 -8.97 -24.61 -4.69
CA LEU A 463 -8.17 -25.84 -4.80
C LEU A 463 -8.97 -27.08 -4.37
N LEU A 464 -9.76 -26.96 -3.31
CA LEU A 464 -10.60 -28.05 -2.81
C LEU A 464 -11.75 -28.39 -3.74
N ALA A 465 -12.25 -27.44 -4.53
CA ALA A 465 -13.37 -27.64 -5.43
C ALA A 465 -13.21 -28.85 -6.36
N ARG A 466 -11.97 -29.16 -6.79
CA ARG A 466 -11.67 -30.33 -7.64
C ARG A 466 -11.97 -31.68 -6.96
N HIS A 467 -11.83 -31.73 -5.63
CA HIS A 467 -11.93 -32.94 -4.79
C HIS A 467 -13.23 -33.00 -3.97
N MET A 468 -14.18 -32.11 -4.27
CA MET A 468 -15.48 -32.06 -3.58
C MET A 468 -16.59 -32.95 -4.18
N PRO A 469 -16.57 -33.38 -5.46
CA PRO A 469 -17.50 -34.41 -5.90
C PRO A 469 -17.36 -35.66 -5.04
N ARG A 470 -18.48 -36.37 -4.86
CA ARG A 470 -18.54 -37.63 -4.13
C ARG A 470 -19.43 -38.60 -4.87
N LYS A 471 -19.13 -39.88 -4.75
CA LYS A 471 -19.95 -40.99 -5.27
C LYS A 471 -21.11 -41.27 -4.32
N THR A 472 -22.18 -41.88 -4.83
CA THR A 472 -23.21 -42.48 -3.97
C THR A 472 -22.69 -43.78 -3.35
N ASP A 473 -23.42 -44.36 -2.41
CA ASP A 473 -23.05 -45.65 -1.82
C ASP A 473 -22.95 -46.73 -2.91
N GLU A 474 -23.94 -46.79 -3.81
CA GLU A 474 -23.94 -47.67 -4.98
C GLU A 474 -22.82 -47.35 -5.97
N GLY A 475 -22.54 -46.07 -6.24
CA GLY A 475 -21.43 -45.67 -7.11
C GLY A 475 -20.06 -46.03 -6.54
N ALA A 476 -19.88 -45.93 -5.22
CA ALA A 476 -18.64 -46.31 -4.55
C ALA A 476 -18.45 -47.83 -4.56
N GLU A 477 -19.51 -48.62 -4.36
CA GLU A 477 -19.47 -50.08 -4.46
C GLU A 477 -19.13 -50.52 -5.88
N THR A 478 -19.80 -49.96 -6.89
CA THR A 478 -19.56 -50.28 -8.29
C THR A 478 -18.18 -49.85 -8.77
N ALA A 479 -17.61 -48.76 -8.24
CA ALA A 479 -16.24 -48.36 -8.53
C ALA A 479 -15.17 -49.26 -7.87
N ALA A 480 -15.53 -49.99 -6.81
CA ALA A 480 -14.63 -50.85 -6.05
C ALA A 480 -14.60 -52.30 -6.57
N LYS A 481 -15.61 -52.71 -7.34
CA LYS A 481 -15.62 -53.96 -8.10
C LYS A 481 -14.73 -53.84 -9.33
#